data_AF-A0A1F6A535-F1
#
_entry.id   AF-A0A1F6A535-F1
#
_cell.length_a   1.000
_cell.length_b   1.000
_cell.length_c   1.000
_cell.angle_alpha   90.00
_cell.angle_beta   90.00
_cell.angle_gamma   90.00
#
_symmetry.space_group_name_H-M   'P 1'
#
loop_
_entity.id
_entity.type
_entity.pdbx_description
1 polymer ?
#
loop_
_entity_poly.entity_id
_entity_poly.type
_entity_poly.pdbx_seq_one_letter_code
_entity_poly.pdbx_strand_id
1 'polypeptide(L)' 'MKAKNMGIKQKNICPECDSVITLYKEPKIGDILECHVCGAESEVIQSNPLELSPLEEEK' A
#
# COMPACT_ATOMS: atom_id res chain seq x y z
N MET A 1 -7.60 22.53 14.87
CA MET A 1 -7.12 21.14 14.74
C MET A 1 -8.13 20.36 13.91
N LYS A 2 -7.96 20.26 12.58
CA LYS A 2 -8.90 19.49 11.74
C LYS A 2 -8.38 18.06 11.65
N ALA A 3 -8.95 17.17 12.45
CA ALA A 3 -8.83 15.73 12.24
C ALA A 3 -9.40 15.43 10.84
N LYS A 4 -8.53 15.19 9.86
CA LYS A 4 -8.97 14.74 8.55
C LYS A 4 -9.51 13.33 8.76
N ASN A 5 -10.82 13.20 8.58
CA ASN A 5 -11.55 11.94 8.58
C ASN A 5 -11.01 11.09 7.42
N MET A 6 -9.92 10.37 7.67
CA MET A 6 -9.21 9.59 6.67
C MET A 6 -9.90 8.22 6.62
N GLY A 7 -11.06 8.17 5.96
CA GLY A 7 -11.79 6.92 5.75
C GLY A 7 -10.93 5.94 4.96
N ILE A 8 -10.88 4.69 5.42
CA ILE A 8 -10.19 3.60 4.72
C ILE A 8 -10.81 3.44 3.34
N LYS A 9 -9.99 3.52 2.29
CA LYS A 9 -10.40 3.34 0.89
C LYS A 9 -10.23 1.90 0.44
N GLN A 10 -9.07 1.30 0.70
CA GLN A 10 -8.78 -0.08 0.37
C GLN A 10 -7.87 -0.73 1.43
N LYS A 11 -7.83 -2.06 1.43
CA LYS A 11 -6.94 -2.86 2.26
C LYS A 11 -6.38 -4.00 1.42
N ASN A 12 -5.10 -4.31 1.58
CA ASN A 12 -4.47 -5.49 0.97
C ASN A 12 -3.46 -6.11 1.93
N ILE A 13 -3.01 -7.32 1.64
CA ILE A 13 -1.95 -7.98 2.40
C ILE A 13 -0.59 -7.55 1.84
N CYS A 14 0.35 -7.25 2.72
CA CYS A 14 1.74 -7.00 2.36
C CYS A 14 2.37 -8.30 1.83
N PRO A 15 2.93 -8.32 0.61
CA PRO A 15 3.52 -9.52 0.04
C PRO A 15 4.79 -10.00 0.78
N GLU A 16 5.40 -9.15 1.60
CA GLU A 16 6.66 -9.43 2.30
C GLU A 16 6.50 -9.98 3.72
N CYS A 17 5.44 -9.58 4.43
CA CYS A 17 5.28 -9.89 5.86
C CYS A 17 3.86 -10.29 6.25
N ASP A 18 2.99 -10.53 5.27
CA ASP A 18 1.58 -10.94 5.44
C ASP A 18 0.71 -10.00 6.30
N SER A 19 1.20 -8.78 6.58
CA SER A 19 0.48 -7.79 7.38
C SER A 19 -0.54 -7.01 6.55
N VAL A 20 -1.61 -6.51 7.19
CA VAL A 20 -2.66 -5.76 6.50
C VAL A 20 -2.20 -4.33 6.22
N ILE A 21 -2.03 -3.98 4.94
CA ILE A 21 -1.80 -2.61 4.48
C ILE A 21 -3.14 -1.92 4.30
N THR A 22 -3.30 -0.75 4.95
CA THR A 22 -4.52 0.06 4.88
C THR A 22 -4.26 1.33 4.09
N LEU A 23 -5.01 1.53 3.00
CA LEU A 23 -4.92 2.72 2.17
C LEU A 23 -6.05 3.68 2.49
N TYR A 24 -5.71 4.93 2.72
CA TYR A 24 -6.69 5.99 3.01
C TYR A 24 -7.00 6.89 1.80
N LYS A 25 -6.27 6.71 0.71
CA LYS A 25 -6.55 7.29 -0.61
C LYS A 25 -6.82 6.18 -1.60
N GLU A 26 -7.46 6.53 -2.70
CA GLU A 26 -7.61 5.61 -3.83
C GLU A 26 -6.22 5.35 -4.45
N PRO A 27 -5.74 4.10 -4.47
CA PRO A 27 -4.44 3.79 -5.05
C PRO A 27 -4.48 4.00 -6.56
N LYS A 28 -3.38 4.52 -7.11
CA LYS A 28 -3.15 4.60 -8.55
C LYS A 28 -2.05 3.64 -8.95
N ILE A 29 -2.16 3.09 -10.16
CA ILE A 29 -1.09 2.26 -10.71
C ILE A 29 0.18 3.11 -10.78
N GLY A 30 1.30 2.56 -10.30
CA GLY A 30 2.57 3.26 -10.12
C GLY A 30 2.73 4.02 -8.80
N ASP A 31 1.70 4.05 -7.93
CA ASP A 31 1.89 4.58 -6.57
C ASP A 31 2.78 3.64 -5.76
N ILE A 32 3.74 4.21 -5.03
CA ILE A 32 4.55 3.46 -4.04
C ILE A 32 3.89 3.54 -2.67
N LEU A 33 3.77 2.39 -2.01
CA LEU A 33 3.23 2.23 -0.67
C LEU A 33 4.29 1.61 0.23
N GLU A 34 4.48 2.18 1.42
CA GLU A 34 5.34 1.62 2.45
C GLU A 34 4.50 0.81 3.44
N CYS A 35 4.95 -0.41 3.74
CA CYS A 35 4.35 -1.21 4.79
C CYS A 35 4.79 -0.68 6.17
N HIS A 36 3.85 -0.16 6.95
CA HIS A 36 4.09 0.31 8.32
C HIS A 36 4.56 -0.77 9.32
N VAL A 37 4.60 -2.05 8.92
CA VAL A 37 5.03 -3.16 9.76
C VAL A 37 6.47 -3.57 9.47
N CYS A 38 6.80 -3.91 8.22
CA CYS A 38 8.16 -4.34 7.84
C CYS A 38 9.01 -3.22 7.23
N GLY A 39 8.42 -2.09 6.85
CA GLY A 39 9.10 -1.02 6.14
C GLY A 39 9.34 -1.30 4.65
N ALA A 40 8.86 -2.43 4.11
CA ALA A 40 9.02 -2.74 2.70
C ALA A 40 8.18 -1.81 1.82
N GLU A 41 8.75 -1.41 0.70
CA GLU A 41 8.08 -0.62 -0.32
C GLU A 41 7.46 -1.55 -1.37
N SER A 42 6.23 -1.24 -1.76
CA SER A 42 5.51 -1.98 -2.79
C SER A 42 4.84 -1.02 -3.75
N GLU A 43 4.96 -1.31 -5.04
CA GLU A 43 4.31 -0.56 -6.11
C GLU A 43 2.91 -1.12 -6.38
N VAL A 44 1.94 -0.22 -6.57
CA VAL A 44 0.61 -0.58 -7.03
C VAL A 44 0.67 -0.92 -8.51
N ILE A 45 0.50 -2.20 -8.85
CA ILE A 45 0.43 -2.65 -10.25
C ILE A 45 -1.02 -2.71 -10.77
N GLN A 46 -2.01 -2.79 -9.86
CA GLN A 46 -3.43 -2.78 -10.18
C GLN A 46 -4.23 -2.11 -9.06
N SER A 47 -5.24 -1.30 -9.38
CA SER A 47 -6.03 -0.54 -8.38
C SER A 47 -7.41 -1.14 -8.06
N ASN A 48 -7.93 -2.07 -8.88
CA ASN A 48 -9.21 -2.73 -8.64
C ASN A 48 -9.31 -4.06 -9.43
N PRO A 49 -9.12 -5.23 -8.79
CA PRO A 49 -8.71 -5.42 -7.40
C PRO A 49 -7.29 -4.89 -7.15
N LEU A 50 -7.03 -4.39 -5.94
CA LEU A 50 -5.71 -3.89 -5.56
C LEU A 50 -4.68 -5.01 -5.58
N GLU A 51 -3.63 -4.84 -6.37
CA GLU A 51 -2.48 -5.73 -6.41
C GLU A 51 -1.21 -4.91 -6.21
N LEU A 52 -0.29 -5.47 -5.42
CA LEU A 52 0.97 -4.85 -5.02
C LEU A 52 2.11 -5.75 -5.47
N SER A 53 3.14 -5.15 -6.07
CA SER A 53 4.41 -5.82 -6.34
C SER A 53 5.46 -5.30 -5.35
N PRO A 54 6.21 -6.16 -4.65
CA PRO A 54 7.35 -5.71 -3.86
C PRO A 54 8.37 -5.02 -4.78
N LEU A 55 8.91 -3.89 -4.33
CA LEU A 55 10.03 -3.25 -4.99
C LEU A 55 11.32 -3.88 -4.45
N GLU A 56 11.98 -4.70 -5.26
CA GLU A 56 13.34 -5.13 -4.99
C GLU A 56 14.28 -3.98 -5.37
N GLU A 57 15.04 -3.43 -4.41
CA GLU A 57 16.17 -2.58 -4.74
C GLU A 57 17.22 -3.44 -5.48
N GLU A 58 17.35 -3.26 -6.80
CA GLU A 58 18.48 -3.82 -7.53
C GLU A 58 19.77 -3.25 -6.94
N LYS A 59 20.59 -4.15 -6.39
CA LYS A 59 21.77 -3.83 -5.60
C LYS A 59 23.02 -3.61 -6.46
#